data_AF-A0A848CE97-F1
#
_entry.id   AF-A0A848CE97-F1
#
_cell.length_a   1.000
_cell.length_b   1.000
_cell.length_c   1.000
_cell.angle_alpha   90.00
_cell.angle_beta   90.00
_cell.angle_gamma   90.00
#
_symmetry.space_group_name_H-M   'P 1'
#
loop_
_entity.id
_entity.type
_entity.pdbx_description
1 polymer ?
#
loop_
_entity_poly.entity_id
_entity_poly.type
_entity_poly.pdbx_seq_one_letter_code
_entity_poly.pdbx_strand_id
1 'polypeptide(L)'
;MRNCIEYVLRQDKTSEQFAYVTGPYCYDVINYDLVYRTFLEEKKLWNKDSGRMYAHNIISWHKDEQIKPEQAFEFGKEFAEKWFQGFQTLVAVHKDKDHIHCHLVTNSVSYEDGRKLHTTKKDLERMKQFTNQMCRERGLTVAEKGRHFDGSLIEKGEVIAWGKDKYNLFRQQAKDSFVADCAMAVLKALGNCISKEKFIEKMKQFGWSVNWTEKRKHITFQNQEGKKVRDSNLCKTFHLDISKEGLENEFNGNYERIRAEAERTNGAEKELAGYYRQVEAACTGSGKDIGSCDNREKRVTSEISEDERVYTGISGKDTQFEDGKTEALLQESRNARRNSEIKRRNSASDNRTVRNAEVKSITSAEQRRLEKQKRIDEQERARAARKRNKRRSGPEL
;
A
#
# COMPACT_ATOMS: atom_id res chain seq x y z
N MET A 1 -26.32 6.46 25.98
CA MET A 1 -27.04 7.50 25.21
C MET A 1 -26.56 8.87 25.65
N ARG A 2 -26.75 9.26 26.93
CA ARG A 2 -26.27 10.54 27.50
C ARG A 2 -24.84 10.91 27.10
N ASN A 3 -23.85 10.06 27.42
CA ASN A 3 -22.43 10.32 27.09
C ASN A 3 -22.16 10.52 25.59
N CYS A 4 -22.97 9.86 24.73
CA CYS A 4 -22.85 10.03 23.28
C CYS A 4 -23.39 11.39 22.84
N ILE A 5 -24.58 11.78 23.32
CA ILE A 5 -25.17 13.10 23.04
C ILE A 5 -24.26 14.21 23.58
N GLU A 6 -23.75 14.05 24.80
CA GLU A 6 -22.79 14.96 25.41
C GLU A 6 -21.52 15.10 24.56
N TYR A 7 -20.92 13.99 24.11
CA TYR A 7 -19.79 14.01 23.19
C TYR A 7 -20.11 14.72 21.87
N VAL A 8 -21.30 14.48 21.29
CA VAL A 8 -21.73 15.04 20.00
C VAL A 8 -22.00 16.54 20.10
N LEU A 9 -22.45 17.05 21.25
CA LEU A 9 -22.76 18.46 21.48
C LEU A 9 -21.65 19.24 22.19
N ARG A 10 -20.43 18.69 22.24
CA ARG A 10 -19.27 19.38 22.80
C ARG A 10 -18.93 20.65 22.03
N GLN A 11 -18.88 21.78 22.74
CA GLN A 11 -18.67 23.11 22.15
C GLN A 11 -17.29 23.31 21.49
N ASP A 12 -16.27 22.53 21.88
CA ASP A 12 -14.97 22.54 21.23
C ASP A 12 -14.98 21.87 19.84
N LYS A 13 -16.06 21.14 19.51
CA LYS A 13 -16.17 20.32 18.29
C LYS A 13 -17.23 20.80 17.34
N THR A 14 -18.36 21.24 17.88
CA THR A 14 -19.50 21.76 17.14
C THR A 14 -19.86 23.15 17.64
N SER A 15 -20.55 23.91 16.80
CA SER A 15 -21.18 25.18 17.19
C SER A 15 -22.69 24.97 17.23
N GLU A 16 -23.43 25.70 18.06
CA GLU A 16 -24.89 25.53 18.21
C GLU A 16 -25.62 25.67 16.86
N GLN A 17 -25.15 26.56 15.98
CA GLN A 17 -25.65 26.75 14.62
C GLN A 17 -25.53 25.53 13.68
N PHE A 18 -24.75 24.51 14.08
CA PHE A 18 -24.56 23.28 13.32
C PHE A 18 -25.11 22.05 14.07
N ALA A 19 -26.06 22.27 14.97
CA ALA A 19 -26.83 21.22 15.64
C ALA A 19 -28.32 21.33 15.25
N TYR A 20 -28.98 20.19 15.09
CA TYR A 20 -30.40 20.10 14.74
C TYR A 20 -31.00 18.82 15.30
N VAL A 21 -32.27 18.84 15.69
CA VAL A 21 -33.00 17.66 16.13
C VAL A 21 -34.22 17.47 15.22
N THR A 22 -34.31 16.33 14.55
CA THR A 22 -35.52 15.92 13.82
C THR A 22 -36.56 15.34 14.79
N GLY A 23 -37.84 15.41 14.40
CA GLY A 23 -38.95 14.87 15.17
C GLY A 23 -39.36 15.77 16.35
N PRO A 24 -40.22 15.27 17.26
CA PRO A 24 -40.71 16.07 18.39
C PRO A 24 -39.58 16.57 19.28
N TYR A 25 -39.40 17.90 19.34
CA TYR A 25 -38.48 18.59 20.23
C TYR A 25 -39.03 19.99 20.52
N CYS A 26 -39.35 20.28 21.78
CA CYS A 26 -40.12 21.47 22.17
C CYS A 26 -39.27 22.63 22.72
N TYR A 27 -37.95 22.55 22.59
CA TYR A 27 -37.03 23.55 23.11
C TYR A 27 -36.35 24.30 21.97
N ASP A 28 -36.20 25.62 22.14
CA ASP A 28 -35.45 26.46 21.19
C ASP A 28 -33.92 26.26 21.31
N VAL A 29 -33.46 25.79 22.46
CA VAL A 29 -32.05 25.59 22.78
C VAL A 29 -31.71 24.12 22.69
N ILE A 30 -30.65 23.78 21.94
CA ILE A 30 -30.13 22.42 21.83
C ILE A 30 -28.94 22.25 22.78
N ASN A 31 -29.16 21.56 23.90
CA ASN A 31 -28.07 21.12 24.78
C ASN A 31 -28.20 19.62 25.11
N TYR A 32 -27.11 19.04 25.61
CA TYR A 32 -27.04 17.58 25.80
C TYR A 32 -28.09 17.04 26.78
N ASP A 33 -28.43 17.82 27.81
CA ASP A 33 -29.33 17.38 28.86
C ASP A 33 -30.78 17.37 28.37
N LEU A 34 -31.21 18.45 27.69
CA LEU A 34 -32.53 18.54 27.07
C LEU A 34 -32.73 17.44 26.01
N VAL A 35 -31.79 17.26 25.09
CA VAL A 35 -31.89 16.22 24.05
C VAL A 35 -31.96 14.83 24.68
N TYR A 36 -31.13 14.55 25.70
CA TYR A 36 -31.17 13.27 26.40
C TYR A 36 -32.51 13.02 27.09
N ARG A 37 -33.06 14.02 27.78
CA ARG A 37 -34.37 13.92 28.45
C ARG A 37 -35.49 13.67 27.45
N THR A 38 -35.59 14.48 26.39
CA THR A 38 -36.63 14.32 25.36
C THR A 38 -36.59 12.92 24.73
N PHE A 39 -35.40 12.42 24.39
CA PHE A 39 -35.25 11.08 23.82
C PHE A 39 -35.66 9.98 24.80
N LEU A 40 -35.41 10.18 26.10
CA LEU A 40 -35.76 9.22 27.14
C LEU A 40 -37.26 9.24 27.44
N GLU A 41 -37.87 10.41 27.49
CA GLU A 41 -39.32 10.60 27.71
C GLU A 41 -40.12 9.92 26.61
N GLU A 42 -39.76 10.13 25.34
CA GLU A 42 -40.39 9.45 24.21
C GLU A 42 -40.37 7.92 24.39
N LYS A 43 -39.24 7.35 24.81
CA LYS A 43 -39.13 5.90 25.05
C LYS A 43 -40.02 5.42 26.19
N LYS A 44 -40.20 6.24 27.23
CA LYS A 44 -41.04 5.91 28.38
C LYS A 44 -42.51 5.84 27.98
N LEU A 45 -42.97 6.71 27.07
CA LEU A 45 -44.34 6.64 26.52
C LEU A 45 -44.64 5.26 25.91
N TRP A 46 -43.63 4.64 25.31
CA TRP A 46 -43.75 3.31 24.67
C TRP A 46 -43.30 2.14 25.56
N ASN A 47 -42.97 2.35 26.84
CA ASN A 47 -42.41 1.35 27.76
C ASN A 47 -41.15 0.65 27.20
N LYS A 48 -40.26 1.40 26.54
CA LYS A 48 -39.09 0.90 25.80
C LYS A 48 -37.79 1.63 26.14
N ASP A 49 -37.65 2.05 27.40
CA ASP A 49 -36.53 2.80 27.97
C ASP A 49 -35.33 1.93 28.41
N SER A 50 -35.34 0.64 28.05
CA SER A 50 -34.24 -0.30 28.25
C SER A 50 -33.72 -0.91 26.93
N GLY A 51 -32.59 -1.63 27.02
CA GLY A 51 -31.92 -2.28 25.90
C GLY A 51 -31.17 -1.31 24.99
N ARG A 52 -31.20 -1.53 23.67
CA ARG A 52 -30.57 -0.61 22.72
C ARG A 52 -31.27 0.74 22.76
N MET A 53 -30.56 1.78 23.18
CA MET A 53 -31.12 3.12 23.38
C MET A 53 -31.05 4.03 22.15
N TYR A 54 -30.05 3.85 21.28
CA TYR A 54 -29.84 4.73 20.12
C TYR A 54 -29.09 4.00 19.00
N ALA A 55 -29.06 4.61 17.82
CA ALA A 55 -28.10 4.34 16.77
C ALA A 55 -27.23 5.58 16.55
N HIS A 56 -25.93 5.38 16.38
CA HIS A 56 -24.98 6.46 16.10
C HIS A 56 -24.34 6.23 14.74
N ASN A 57 -24.62 7.13 13.82
CA ASN A 57 -24.08 7.11 12.47
C ASN A 57 -23.16 8.31 12.28
N ILE A 58 -22.14 8.14 11.46
CA ILE A 58 -21.18 9.20 11.14
C ILE A 58 -21.05 9.26 9.63
N ILE A 59 -21.26 10.44 9.07
CA ILE A 59 -21.00 10.74 7.66
C ILE A 59 -19.77 11.63 7.65
N SER A 60 -18.71 11.19 7.00
CA SER A 60 -17.43 11.89 6.96
C SER A 60 -17.05 12.17 5.52
N TRP A 61 -16.46 13.33 5.28
CA TRP A 61 -15.87 13.69 4.01
C TRP A 61 -14.35 13.60 4.09
N HIS A 62 -13.70 13.39 2.96
CA HIS A 62 -12.24 13.42 2.90
C HIS A 62 -11.74 14.83 3.23
N LYS A 63 -10.57 14.95 3.87
CA LYS A 63 -9.98 16.25 4.26
C LYS A 63 -9.77 17.23 3.10
N ASP A 64 -9.57 16.69 1.89
CA ASP A 64 -9.34 17.48 0.68
C ASP A 64 -10.65 17.76 -0.09
N GLU A 65 -11.80 17.25 0.39
CA GLU A 65 -13.12 17.53 -0.19
C GLU A 65 -13.52 18.98 0.10
N GLN A 66 -14.07 19.65 -0.91
CA GLN A 66 -14.42 21.07 -0.84
C GLN A 66 -15.82 21.26 -0.26
N ILE A 67 -16.07 20.69 0.91
CA ILE A 67 -17.34 20.83 1.64
C ILE A 67 -17.21 21.84 2.77
N LYS A 68 -18.20 22.73 2.90
CA LYS A 68 -18.29 23.66 4.03
C LYS A 68 -19.15 23.09 5.17
N PRO A 69 -18.95 23.52 6.43
CA PRO A 69 -19.77 23.06 7.55
C PRO A 69 -21.28 23.23 7.34
N GLU A 70 -21.70 24.33 6.70
CA GLU A 70 -23.10 24.61 6.37
C GLU A 70 -23.66 23.56 5.38
N GLN A 71 -22.87 23.18 4.38
CA GLN A 71 -23.26 22.15 3.40
C GLN A 71 -23.31 20.77 4.05
N ALA A 72 -22.36 20.44 4.93
CA ALA A 72 -22.36 19.20 5.70
C ALA A 72 -23.56 19.13 6.65
N PHE A 73 -23.96 20.26 7.23
CA PHE A 73 -25.11 20.37 8.11
C PHE A 73 -26.41 20.10 7.35
N GLU A 74 -26.64 20.78 6.22
CA GLU A 74 -27.82 20.54 5.39
C GLU A 74 -27.84 19.12 4.82
N PHE A 75 -26.66 18.56 4.49
CA PHE A 75 -26.55 17.14 4.11
C PHE A 75 -27.02 16.22 5.24
N GLY A 76 -26.54 16.45 6.47
CA GLY A 76 -26.89 15.65 7.64
C GLY A 76 -28.38 15.73 7.99
N LYS A 77 -28.97 16.94 7.91
CA LYS A 77 -30.41 17.18 8.11
C LYS A 77 -31.25 16.40 7.10
N GLU A 78 -30.99 16.59 5.80
CA GLU A 78 -31.73 15.91 4.75
C GLU A 78 -31.62 14.38 4.88
N PHE A 79 -30.42 13.87 5.19
CA PHE A 79 -30.23 12.45 5.41
C PHE A 79 -31.05 11.95 6.60
N ALA A 80 -31.06 12.68 7.72
CA ALA A 80 -31.81 12.31 8.91
C ALA A 80 -33.32 12.30 8.65
N GLU A 81 -33.85 13.35 8.02
CA GLU A 81 -35.28 13.50 7.71
C GLU A 81 -35.78 12.41 6.75
N LYS A 82 -34.97 12.04 5.75
CA LYS A 82 -35.36 11.02 4.76
C LYS A 82 -35.16 9.60 5.27
N TRP A 83 -34.03 9.32 5.93
CA TRP A 83 -33.68 7.95 6.30
C TRP A 83 -34.23 7.54 7.67
N PHE A 84 -34.24 8.46 8.63
CA PHE A 84 -34.73 8.22 9.99
C PHE A 84 -36.10 8.85 10.24
N GLN A 85 -36.92 8.98 9.19
CA GLN A 85 -38.31 9.42 9.30
C GLN A 85 -39.05 8.60 10.39
N GLY A 86 -39.82 9.30 11.22
CA GLY A 86 -40.54 8.70 12.35
C GLY A 86 -39.68 8.47 13.60
N PHE A 87 -38.38 8.81 13.57
CA PHE A 87 -37.49 8.75 14.73
C PHE A 87 -36.90 10.13 15.04
N GLN A 88 -36.71 10.42 16.33
CA GLN A 88 -35.96 11.61 16.72
C GLN A 88 -34.47 11.40 16.41
N THR A 89 -33.84 12.33 15.70
CA THR A 89 -32.41 12.26 15.38
C THR A 89 -31.74 13.58 15.69
N LEU A 90 -30.73 13.54 16.55
CA LEU A 90 -29.80 14.64 16.75
C LEU A 90 -28.74 14.59 15.65
N VAL A 91 -28.60 15.68 14.92
CA VAL A 91 -27.58 15.93 13.90
C VAL A 91 -26.62 16.98 14.44
N ALA A 92 -25.31 16.74 14.37
CA ALA A 92 -24.31 17.77 14.69
C ALA A 92 -23.06 17.63 13.82
N VAL A 93 -22.53 18.76 13.32
CA VAL A 93 -21.31 18.80 12.50
C VAL A 93 -20.08 19.06 13.37
N HIS A 94 -19.09 18.18 13.28
CA HIS A 94 -17.79 18.31 13.95
C HIS A 94 -16.73 18.82 12.98
N LYS A 95 -15.93 19.76 13.48
CA LYS A 95 -14.79 20.39 12.78
C LYS A 95 -13.48 20.35 13.58
N ASP A 96 -13.43 19.52 14.63
CA ASP A 96 -12.29 19.37 15.54
C ASP A 96 -11.11 18.56 14.96
N LYS A 97 -11.23 18.12 13.70
CA LYS A 97 -10.23 17.30 13.00
C LYS A 97 -9.92 17.90 11.65
N ASP A 98 -8.89 17.35 10.99
CA ASP A 98 -8.50 17.67 9.61
C ASP A 98 -9.62 17.49 8.56
N HIS A 99 -10.77 16.91 8.94
CA HIS A 99 -11.91 16.73 8.05
C HIS A 99 -13.23 17.01 8.77
N ILE A 100 -14.19 17.51 7.99
CA ILE A 100 -15.56 17.72 8.45
C ILE A 100 -16.27 16.37 8.50
N HIS A 101 -17.05 16.17 9.56
CA HIS A 101 -17.90 15.00 9.72
C HIS A 101 -19.19 15.35 10.46
N CYS A 102 -20.27 14.67 10.11
CA CYS A 102 -21.58 14.84 10.71
C CYS A 102 -21.90 13.62 11.56
N HIS A 103 -22.26 13.86 12.82
CA HIS A 103 -22.79 12.85 13.73
C HIS A 103 -24.31 12.84 13.70
N LEU A 104 -24.90 11.64 13.64
CA LEU A 104 -26.34 11.44 13.70
C LEU A 104 -26.65 10.45 14.83
N VAL A 105 -27.29 10.92 15.90
CA VAL A 105 -27.72 10.12 17.04
C VAL A 105 -29.24 9.95 16.95
N THR A 106 -29.68 8.79 16.50
CA THR A 106 -31.09 8.47 16.30
C THR A 106 -31.65 7.69 17.49
N ASN A 107 -32.79 8.15 18.02
CA ASN A 107 -33.57 7.47 19.03
C ASN A 107 -33.95 6.06 18.51
N SER A 108 -33.75 5.02 19.32
CA SER A 108 -34.08 3.64 18.91
C SER A 108 -35.58 3.31 18.87
N VAL A 109 -36.46 4.23 19.27
CA VAL A 109 -37.92 4.04 19.30
C VAL A 109 -38.54 5.13 18.44
N SER A 110 -39.44 4.73 17.55
CA SER A 110 -40.22 5.63 16.69
C SER A 110 -41.24 6.38 17.54
N TYR A 111 -41.34 7.70 17.33
CA TYR A 111 -42.35 8.52 18.01
C TYR A 111 -43.73 8.40 17.35
N GLU A 112 -43.82 7.79 16.17
CA GLU A 112 -45.08 7.63 15.44
C GLU A 112 -45.83 6.36 15.85
N ASP A 113 -45.11 5.25 16.02
CA ASP A 113 -45.70 3.91 16.20
C ASP A 113 -45.02 3.06 17.29
N GLY A 114 -44.03 3.64 17.99
CA GLY A 114 -43.29 2.95 19.04
C GLY A 114 -42.40 1.81 18.55
N ARG A 115 -42.27 1.55 17.24
CA ARG A 115 -41.43 0.45 16.73
C ARG A 115 -39.95 0.73 17.01
N LYS A 116 -39.18 -0.35 17.20
CA LYS A 116 -37.73 -0.25 17.42
C LYS A 116 -37.02 -0.06 16.08
N LEU A 117 -36.06 0.85 16.03
CA LEU A 117 -35.18 1.05 14.89
C LEU A 117 -34.38 -0.25 14.64
N HIS A 118 -34.57 -0.81 13.45
CA HIS A 118 -33.85 -1.99 12.99
C HIS A 118 -33.02 -1.64 11.75
N THR A 119 -31.81 -2.17 11.67
CA THR A 119 -30.90 -1.92 10.55
C THR A 119 -30.22 -3.22 10.16
N THR A 120 -30.51 -3.69 8.95
CA THR A 120 -29.92 -4.87 8.35
C THR A 120 -28.69 -4.52 7.51
N LYS A 121 -27.94 -5.53 7.06
CA LYS A 121 -26.84 -5.34 6.09
C LYS A 121 -27.32 -4.74 4.77
N LYS A 122 -28.54 -5.10 4.32
CA LYS A 122 -29.15 -4.53 3.11
C LYS A 122 -29.47 -3.05 3.33
N ASP A 123 -29.91 -2.67 4.52
CA ASP A 123 -30.16 -1.26 4.87
C ASP A 123 -28.88 -0.44 4.88
N LEU A 124 -27.78 -0.99 5.39
CA LEU A 124 -26.48 -0.31 5.35
C LEU A 124 -25.99 -0.08 3.90
N GLU A 125 -26.19 -1.05 3.00
CA GLU A 125 -25.86 -0.84 1.58
C GLU A 125 -26.78 0.22 0.96
N ARG A 126 -28.08 0.21 1.28
CA ARG A 126 -29.02 1.25 0.79
C ARG A 126 -28.67 2.65 1.34
N MET A 127 -28.31 2.77 2.62
CA MET A 127 -27.81 4.01 3.21
C MET A 127 -26.59 4.53 2.46
N LYS A 128 -25.64 3.64 2.15
CA LYS A 128 -24.45 3.99 1.36
C LYS A 128 -24.80 4.45 -0.06
N GLN A 129 -25.72 3.79 -0.74
CA GLN A 129 -26.15 4.23 -2.07
C GLN A 129 -26.85 5.58 -2.02
N PHE A 130 -27.67 5.81 -0.99
CA PHE A 130 -28.36 7.07 -0.77
C PHE A 130 -27.38 8.21 -0.46
N THR A 131 -26.41 8.02 0.42
CA THR A 131 -25.36 9.03 0.65
C THR A 131 -24.53 9.30 -0.61
N ASN A 132 -24.18 8.26 -1.37
CA ASN A 132 -23.49 8.42 -2.65
C ASN A 132 -24.30 9.23 -3.66
N GLN A 133 -25.61 9.02 -3.74
CA GLN A 133 -26.51 9.81 -4.58
C GLN A 133 -26.51 11.28 -4.14
N MET A 134 -26.71 11.54 -2.84
CA MET A 134 -26.69 12.90 -2.29
C MET A 134 -25.37 13.62 -2.54
N CYS A 135 -24.24 12.91 -2.52
CA CYS A 135 -22.93 13.46 -2.90
C CYS A 135 -22.92 13.89 -4.37
N ARG A 136 -23.35 13.03 -5.30
CA ARG A 136 -23.38 13.35 -6.74
C ARG A 136 -24.25 14.56 -7.05
N GLU A 137 -25.43 14.65 -6.46
CA GLU A 137 -26.36 15.78 -6.62
C GLU A 137 -25.75 17.11 -6.18
N ARG A 138 -24.79 17.08 -5.27
CA ARG A 138 -24.08 18.26 -4.73
C ARG A 138 -22.71 18.49 -5.37
N GLY A 139 -22.33 17.69 -6.38
CA GLY A 139 -21.01 17.75 -6.99
C GLY A 139 -19.86 17.33 -6.07
N LEU A 140 -20.16 16.53 -5.04
CA LEU A 140 -19.18 15.97 -4.11
C LEU A 140 -18.66 14.61 -4.62
N THR A 141 -17.46 14.24 -4.18
CA THR A 141 -16.81 13.00 -4.58
C THR A 141 -17.47 11.79 -3.92
N VAL A 142 -17.58 10.70 -4.65
CA VAL A 142 -18.04 9.40 -4.14
C VAL A 142 -16.84 8.48 -3.98
N ALA A 143 -16.73 7.82 -2.82
CA ALA A 143 -15.65 6.88 -2.56
C ALA A 143 -15.76 5.64 -3.47
N GLU A 144 -14.70 5.38 -4.24
CA GLU A 144 -14.59 4.22 -5.12
C GLU A 144 -13.73 3.13 -4.49
N LYS A 145 -14.22 1.89 -4.53
CA LYS A 145 -13.47 0.76 -3.97
C LYS A 145 -12.19 0.54 -4.77
N GLY A 146 -11.05 0.55 -4.08
CA GLY A 146 -9.74 0.33 -4.71
C GLY A 146 -9.11 1.59 -5.31
N ARG A 147 -9.69 2.77 -5.06
CA ARG A 147 -9.09 4.06 -5.41
C ARG A 147 -8.93 4.97 -4.19
N HIS A 148 -7.95 5.85 -4.30
CA HIS A 148 -7.77 7.01 -3.44
C HIS A 148 -8.80 8.10 -3.76
N PHE A 149 -8.89 9.10 -2.88
CA PHE A 149 -9.76 10.26 -3.09
C PHE A 149 -9.44 11.03 -4.38
N ASP A 150 -8.18 11.04 -4.82
CA ASP A 150 -7.75 11.67 -6.08
C ASP A 150 -8.04 10.81 -7.33
N GLY A 151 -8.66 9.64 -7.17
CA GLY A 151 -9.00 8.70 -8.23
C GLY A 151 -7.85 7.75 -8.63
N SER A 152 -6.65 7.92 -8.07
CA SER A 152 -5.55 7.00 -8.31
C SER A 152 -5.85 5.60 -7.74
N LEU A 153 -5.36 4.56 -8.40
CA LEU A 153 -5.53 3.19 -7.92
C LEU A 153 -4.69 2.98 -6.66
N ILE A 154 -5.25 2.26 -5.70
CA ILE A 154 -4.52 1.79 -4.53
C ILE A 154 -3.53 0.72 -5.00
N GLU A 155 -2.24 0.94 -4.72
CA GLU A 155 -1.18 0.07 -5.20
C GLU A 155 -1.05 -1.21 -4.34
N LYS A 156 -0.52 -2.29 -4.96
CA LYS A 156 -0.21 -3.53 -4.22
C LYS A 156 0.84 -3.24 -3.16
N GLY A 157 0.57 -3.61 -1.91
CA GLY A 157 1.44 -3.36 -0.77
C GLY A 157 1.09 -2.09 0.00
N GLU A 158 0.23 -1.22 -0.53
CA GLU A 158 -0.26 -0.06 0.19
C GLU A 158 -1.18 -0.50 1.35
N VAL A 159 -0.96 0.09 2.52
CA VAL A 159 -1.68 -0.28 3.74
C VAL A 159 -3.06 0.37 3.78
N ILE A 160 -4.10 -0.46 3.75
CA ILE A 160 -5.48 -0.06 4.03
C ILE A 160 -6.01 -0.90 5.17
N ALA A 161 -6.13 -0.27 6.33
CA ALA A 161 -6.65 -0.90 7.52
C ALA A 161 -7.98 -0.26 7.94
N TRP A 162 -9.03 -1.09 8.03
CA TRP A 162 -10.36 -0.68 8.46
C TRP A 162 -10.47 -0.41 9.96
N GLY A 163 -9.51 -0.89 10.76
CA GLY A 163 -9.46 -0.67 12.21
C GLY A 163 -8.47 0.43 12.58
N LYS A 164 -8.90 1.39 13.41
CA LYS A 164 -8.08 2.53 13.84
C LYS A 164 -6.74 2.11 14.45
N ASP A 165 -6.75 1.13 15.34
CA ASP A 165 -5.53 0.67 16.01
C ASP A 165 -4.59 -0.03 15.03
N LYS A 166 -5.15 -0.80 14.09
CA LYS A 166 -4.39 -1.47 13.04
C LYS A 166 -3.79 -0.46 12.06
N TYR A 167 -4.54 0.57 11.70
CA TYR A 167 -4.07 1.67 10.86
C TYR A 167 -2.95 2.45 11.55
N ASN A 168 -3.14 2.82 12.82
CA ASN A 168 -2.13 3.53 13.61
C ASN A 168 -0.88 2.68 13.82
N LEU A 169 -1.03 1.38 14.08
CA LEU A 169 0.08 0.43 14.21
C LEU A 169 0.93 0.43 12.95
N PHE A 170 0.32 0.34 11.76
CA PHE A 170 1.07 0.39 10.51
C PHE A 170 1.65 1.77 10.21
N ARG A 171 0.99 2.85 10.63
CA ARG A 171 1.48 4.22 10.39
C ARG A 171 2.65 4.62 11.30
N GLN A 172 2.68 4.14 12.54
CA GLN A 172 3.65 4.56 13.56
C GLN A 172 4.72 3.50 13.85
N GLN A 173 4.36 2.22 13.79
CA GLN A 173 5.16 1.09 14.25
C GLN A 173 5.07 -0.08 13.26
N ALA A 174 5.22 0.18 11.96
CA ALA A 174 5.17 -0.86 10.93
C ALA A 174 6.13 -2.04 11.21
N LYS A 175 7.24 -1.78 11.91
CA LYS A 175 8.27 -2.76 12.26
C LYS A 175 7.92 -3.68 13.44
N ASP A 176 6.90 -3.34 14.24
CA ASP A 176 6.51 -4.15 15.41
C ASP A 176 5.27 -5.01 15.12
N SER A 177 4.69 -4.86 13.92
CA SER A 177 3.53 -5.64 13.50
C SER A 177 3.97 -6.89 12.76
N PHE A 178 3.81 -8.05 13.40
CA PHE A 178 4.02 -9.35 12.74
C PHE A 178 3.16 -9.52 11.47
N VAL A 179 2.05 -8.78 11.33
CA VAL A 179 1.21 -8.78 10.12
C VAL A 179 1.87 -8.00 8.99
N ALA A 180 2.50 -6.85 9.26
CA ALA A 180 3.29 -6.12 8.28
C ALA A 180 4.57 -6.87 7.92
N ASP A 181 5.27 -7.45 8.89
CA ASP A 181 6.45 -8.28 8.65
C ASP A 181 6.12 -9.46 7.74
N CYS A 182 4.96 -10.10 7.95
CA CYS A 182 4.47 -11.14 7.07
C CYS A 182 4.21 -10.61 5.65
N ALA A 183 3.55 -9.45 5.52
CA ALA A 183 3.25 -8.85 4.22
C ALA A 183 4.54 -8.53 3.45
N MET A 184 5.53 -7.95 4.12
CA MET A 184 6.84 -7.63 3.56
C MET A 184 7.60 -8.89 3.13
N ALA A 185 7.60 -9.94 3.95
CA ALA A 185 8.19 -11.23 3.60
C ALA A 185 7.54 -11.83 2.35
N VAL A 186 6.20 -11.77 2.27
CA VAL A 186 5.44 -12.26 1.10
C VAL A 186 5.77 -11.45 -0.15
N LEU A 187 5.75 -10.12 -0.08
CA LEU A 187 6.11 -9.23 -1.20
C LEU A 187 7.52 -9.50 -1.72
N LYS A 188 8.48 -9.69 -0.81
CA LYS A 188 9.86 -10.01 -1.18
C LYS A 188 10.01 -11.40 -1.76
N ALA A 189 9.26 -12.38 -1.25
CA ALA A 189 9.25 -13.73 -1.81
C ALA A 189 8.68 -13.73 -3.24
N LEU A 190 7.56 -13.02 -3.45
CA LEU A 190 6.85 -12.92 -4.73
C LEU A 190 7.72 -12.44 -5.89
N GLY A 191 8.64 -11.49 -5.67
CA GLY A 191 9.42 -10.88 -6.75
C GLY A 191 10.20 -11.86 -7.63
N ASN A 192 10.73 -12.96 -7.06
CA ASN A 192 11.54 -13.92 -7.83
C ASN A 192 11.14 -15.39 -7.60
N CYS A 193 9.87 -15.65 -7.26
CA CYS A 193 9.38 -17.02 -7.07
C CYS A 193 8.64 -17.49 -8.31
N ILE A 194 9.07 -18.64 -8.85
CA ILE A 194 8.47 -19.28 -10.04
C ILE A 194 7.68 -20.55 -9.69
N SER A 195 7.65 -20.95 -8.42
CA SER A 195 6.90 -22.12 -7.99
C SER A 195 6.53 -22.01 -6.51
N LYS A 196 5.54 -22.82 -6.13
CA LYS A 196 5.08 -22.96 -4.74
C LYS A 196 6.21 -23.38 -3.81
N GLU A 197 7.06 -24.32 -4.22
CA GLU A 197 8.16 -24.87 -3.42
C GLU A 197 9.19 -23.78 -3.12
N LYS A 198 9.60 -23.02 -4.15
CA LYS A 198 10.52 -21.88 -3.99
C LYS A 198 9.94 -20.79 -3.12
N PHE A 199 8.62 -20.56 -3.21
CA PHE A 199 7.94 -19.60 -2.34
C PHE A 199 7.97 -20.04 -0.86
N ILE A 200 7.65 -21.30 -0.58
CA ILE A 200 7.71 -21.85 0.78
C ILE A 200 9.15 -21.78 1.33
N GLU A 201 10.15 -22.09 0.51
CA GLU A 201 11.56 -22.01 0.89
C GLU A 201 11.98 -20.58 1.24
N LYS A 202 11.67 -19.59 0.40
CA LYS A 202 11.99 -18.18 0.68
C LYS A 202 11.26 -17.66 1.91
N MET A 203 9.98 -18.00 2.08
CA MET A 203 9.23 -17.61 3.28
C MET A 203 9.88 -18.20 4.54
N LYS A 204 10.35 -19.45 4.48
CA LYS A 204 11.09 -20.07 5.58
C LYS A 204 12.41 -19.34 5.88
N GLN A 205 13.14 -18.88 4.84
CA GLN A 205 14.33 -18.04 5.02
C GLN A 205 14.00 -16.69 5.68
N PHE A 206 12.80 -16.16 5.47
CA PHE A 206 12.30 -14.97 6.16
C PHE A 206 11.67 -15.26 7.54
N GLY A 207 11.78 -16.49 8.05
CA GLY A 207 11.29 -16.86 9.38
C GLY A 207 9.80 -17.23 9.43
N TRP A 208 9.18 -17.47 8.28
CA TRP A 208 7.76 -17.81 8.16
C TRP A 208 7.55 -19.22 7.61
N SER A 209 6.83 -20.04 8.34
CA SER A 209 6.31 -21.30 7.82
C SER A 209 5.00 -21.06 7.08
N VAL A 210 4.83 -21.72 5.92
CA VAL A 210 3.66 -21.55 5.06
C VAL A 210 2.85 -22.83 5.06
N ASN A 211 1.63 -22.78 5.60
CA ASN A 211 0.67 -23.87 5.52
C ASN A 211 -0.20 -23.67 4.27
N TRP A 212 0.20 -24.32 3.18
CA TRP A 212 -0.49 -24.31 1.89
C TRP A 212 -0.97 -25.72 1.54
N THR A 213 -2.21 -26.03 1.94
CA THR A 213 -2.84 -27.34 1.70
C THR A 213 -4.06 -27.19 0.80
N GLU A 214 -4.32 -28.17 -0.07
CA GLU A 214 -5.50 -28.18 -0.94
C GLU A 214 -6.81 -28.26 -0.15
N LYS A 215 -6.80 -29.02 0.95
CA LYS A 215 -7.95 -29.23 1.85
C LYS A 215 -8.50 -27.93 2.47
N ARG A 216 -7.71 -26.85 2.53
CA ARG A 216 -8.11 -25.58 3.16
C ARG A 216 -8.18 -24.48 2.13
N LYS A 217 -9.21 -23.64 2.21
CA LYS A 217 -9.40 -22.48 1.33
C LYS A 217 -8.27 -21.46 1.42
N HIS A 218 -7.73 -21.24 2.63
CA HIS A 218 -6.82 -20.15 2.95
C HIS A 218 -5.41 -20.65 3.28
N ILE A 219 -4.41 -19.96 2.75
CA ILE A 219 -3.00 -20.14 3.13
C ILE A 219 -2.78 -19.46 4.49
N THR A 220 -2.05 -20.13 5.39
CA THR A 220 -1.71 -19.57 6.70
C THR A 220 -0.19 -19.48 6.85
N PHE A 221 0.30 -18.29 7.17
CA PHE A 221 1.68 -17.99 7.51
C PHE A 221 1.85 -18.02 9.01
N GLN A 222 2.91 -18.65 9.52
CA GLN A 222 3.21 -18.71 10.95
C GLN A 222 4.67 -18.35 11.21
N ASN A 223 4.90 -17.37 12.08
CA ASN A 223 6.26 -16.96 12.46
C ASN A 223 6.86 -17.93 13.50
N GLN A 224 8.14 -17.72 13.83
CA GLN A 224 8.87 -18.53 14.81
C GLN A 224 8.27 -18.47 16.23
N GLU A 225 7.61 -17.36 16.59
CA GLU A 225 6.92 -17.18 17.87
C GLU A 225 5.53 -17.84 17.93
N GLY A 226 5.08 -18.48 16.85
CA GLY A 226 3.77 -19.15 16.77
C GLY A 226 2.59 -18.25 16.39
N LYS A 227 2.81 -16.96 16.12
CA LYS A 227 1.80 -16.02 15.62
C LYS A 227 1.42 -16.37 14.19
N LYS A 228 0.11 -16.38 13.90
CA LYS A 228 -0.47 -16.83 12.62
C LYS A 228 -1.14 -15.69 11.87
N VAL A 229 -0.88 -15.61 10.56
CA VAL A 229 -1.49 -14.65 9.63
C VAL A 229 -2.10 -15.41 8.45
N ARG A 230 -3.35 -15.13 8.10
CA ARG A 230 -3.99 -15.73 6.91
C ARG A 230 -3.80 -14.85 5.68
N ASP A 231 -3.71 -15.49 4.52
CA ASP A 231 -3.71 -14.85 3.20
C ASP A 231 -4.82 -13.80 3.03
N SER A 232 -6.05 -14.14 3.43
CA SER A 232 -7.24 -13.28 3.34
C SER A 232 -7.14 -12.03 4.21
N ASN A 233 -6.37 -12.06 5.31
CA ASN A 233 -6.12 -10.88 6.11
C ASN A 233 -5.13 -9.94 5.39
N LEU A 234 -4.06 -10.49 4.82
CA LEU A 234 -3.08 -9.73 4.05
C LEU A 234 -3.71 -9.14 2.78
N CYS A 235 -4.53 -9.90 2.07
CA CYS A 235 -5.27 -9.45 0.88
C CYS A 235 -6.16 -8.24 1.19
N LYS A 236 -6.90 -8.28 2.31
CA LYS A 236 -7.75 -7.16 2.74
C LYS A 236 -6.97 -5.94 3.23
N THR A 237 -5.75 -6.13 3.71
CA THR A 237 -4.98 -5.09 4.43
C THR A 237 -3.96 -4.40 3.53
N PHE A 238 -3.36 -5.13 2.60
CA PHE A 238 -2.27 -4.65 1.74
C PHE A 238 -2.61 -4.76 0.25
N HIS A 239 -3.85 -5.10 -0.09
CA HIS A 239 -4.30 -5.31 -1.48
C HIS A 239 -3.42 -6.31 -2.26
N LEU A 240 -2.86 -7.29 -1.56
CA LEU A 240 -2.05 -8.35 -2.14
C LEU A 240 -2.96 -9.50 -2.56
N ASP A 241 -3.04 -9.77 -3.86
CA ASP A 241 -3.67 -11.02 -4.32
C ASP A 241 -2.71 -12.18 -4.09
N ILE A 242 -2.83 -12.77 -2.91
CA ILE A 242 -2.07 -13.94 -2.48
C ILE A 242 -2.99 -15.12 -2.20
N SER A 243 -4.13 -15.15 -2.90
CA SER A 243 -4.91 -16.37 -3.03
C SER A 243 -4.07 -17.45 -3.70
N LYS A 244 -4.45 -18.73 -3.58
CA LYS A 244 -3.71 -19.81 -4.23
C LYS A 244 -3.57 -19.57 -5.73
N GLU A 245 -4.68 -19.21 -6.38
CA GLU A 245 -4.75 -18.85 -7.79
C GLU A 245 -3.93 -17.60 -8.11
N GLY A 246 -4.04 -16.55 -7.29
CA GLY A 246 -3.25 -15.32 -7.46
C GLY A 246 -1.74 -15.58 -7.40
N LEU A 247 -1.29 -16.42 -6.46
CA LEU A 247 0.11 -16.82 -6.35
C LEU A 247 0.57 -17.68 -7.52
N GLU A 248 -0.24 -18.65 -7.96
CA GLU A 248 0.06 -19.48 -9.14
C GLU A 248 0.19 -18.64 -10.41
N ASN A 249 -0.68 -17.66 -10.61
CA ASN A 249 -0.61 -16.72 -11.74
C ASN A 249 0.67 -15.87 -11.71
N GLU A 250 1.04 -15.33 -10.53
CA GLU A 250 2.28 -14.58 -10.37
C GLU A 250 3.53 -15.45 -10.61
N PHE A 251 3.49 -16.73 -10.19
CA PHE A 251 4.57 -17.68 -10.43
C PHE A 251 4.75 -17.99 -11.92
N ASN A 252 3.64 -18.19 -12.64
CA ASN A 252 3.66 -18.40 -14.09
C ASN A 252 4.21 -17.17 -14.82
N GLY A 253 3.76 -15.96 -14.45
CA GLY A 253 4.28 -14.73 -15.03
C GLY A 253 5.77 -14.51 -14.73
N ASN A 254 6.25 -14.88 -13.53
CA ASN A 254 7.66 -14.87 -13.19
C ASN A 254 8.46 -15.88 -14.02
N TYR A 255 7.92 -17.08 -14.23
CA TYR A 255 8.56 -18.12 -15.03
C TYR A 255 8.77 -17.66 -16.47
N GLU A 256 7.74 -17.07 -17.08
CA GLU A 256 7.81 -16.50 -18.43
C GLU A 256 8.82 -15.36 -18.53
N ARG A 257 8.87 -14.46 -17.55
CA ARG A 257 9.87 -13.37 -17.50
C ARG A 257 11.29 -13.90 -17.47
N ILE A 258 11.58 -14.85 -16.59
CA ILE A 258 12.92 -15.45 -16.47
C ILE A 258 13.30 -16.19 -17.75
N ARG A 259 12.36 -16.92 -18.36
CA ARG A 259 12.59 -17.61 -19.63
C ARG A 259 12.92 -16.62 -20.76
N ALA A 260 12.14 -15.55 -20.91
CA ALA A 260 12.37 -14.52 -21.92
C ALA A 260 13.67 -13.72 -21.68
N GLU A 261 14.12 -13.59 -20.44
CA GLU A 261 15.42 -13.02 -20.11
C GLU A 261 16.56 -13.97 -20.49
N ALA A 262 16.45 -15.26 -20.15
CA ALA A 262 17.42 -16.28 -20.52
C ALA A 262 17.57 -16.47 -22.03
N GLU A 263 16.47 -16.39 -22.78
CA GLU A 263 16.49 -16.45 -24.25
C GLU A 263 17.22 -15.24 -24.86
N ARG A 264 17.09 -14.05 -24.26
CA ARG A 264 17.81 -12.83 -24.69
C ARG A 264 19.31 -12.90 -24.37
N THR A 265 19.70 -13.37 -23.18
CA THR A 265 21.12 -13.55 -22.85
C THR A 265 21.78 -14.64 -23.70
N ASN A 266 21.12 -15.77 -23.93
CA ASN A 266 21.63 -16.82 -24.82
C ASN A 266 21.81 -16.34 -26.27
N GLY A 267 20.94 -15.43 -26.74
CA GLY A 267 21.09 -14.77 -28.04
C GLY A 267 22.34 -13.89 -28.10
N ALA A 268 22.55 -13.05 -27.08
CA ALA A 268 23.71 -12.18 -26.97
C ALA A 268 25.04 -12.96 -26.82
N GLU A 269 25.05 -14.07 -26.07
CA GLU A 269 26.22 -14.95 -25.95
C GLU A 269 26.57 -15.63 -27.28
N LYS A 270 25.56 -16.03 -28.07
CA LYS A 270 25.80 -16.56 -29.42
C LYS A 270 26.36 -15.51 -30.38
N GLU A 271 25.88 -14.28 -30.32
CA GLU A 271 26.44 -13.17 -31.11
C GLU A 271 27.89 -12.87 -30.72
N LEU A 272 28.18 -12.81 -29.42
CA LEU A 272 29.52 -12.55 -28.92
C LEU A 272 30.49 -13.69 -29.31
N ALA A 273 30.07 -14.94 -29.21
CA ALA A 273 30.85 -16.09 -29.66
C ALA A 273 31.06 -16.09 -31.18
N GLY A 274 30.10 -15.58 -31.97
CA GLY A 274 30.25 -15.38 -33.41
C GLY A 274 31.30 -14.32 -33.74
N TYR A 275 31.30 -13.20 -33.02
CA TYR A 275 32.27 -12.12 -33.17
C TYR A 275 33.71 -12.60 -32.90
N TYR A 276 33.95 -13.27 -31.77
CA TYR A 276 35.29 -13.80 -31.46
C TYR A 276 35.78 -14.81 -32.50
N ARG A 277 34.90 -15.64 -33.05
CA ARG A 277 35.23 -16.58 -34.13
C ARG A 277 35.64 -15.87 -35.42
N GLN A 278 34.99 -14.75 -35.75
CA GLN A 278 35.38 -13.90 -36.89
C GLN A 278 36.73 -13.23 -36.68
N VAL A 279 37.02 -12.76 -35.47
CA VAL A 279 38.32 -12.16 -35.12
C VAL A 279 39.44 -13.21 -35.21
N GLU A 280 39.21 -14.43 -34.71
CA GLU A 280 40.18 -15.53 -34.84
C GLU A 280 40.46 -15.92 -36.30
N ALA A 281 39.43 -15.93 -37.16
CA ALA A 281 39.59 -16.18 -38.59
C ALA A 281 40.40 -15.07 -39.30
N ALA A 282 40.22 -13.81 -38.90
CA ALA A 282 40.98 -12.68 -39.43
C ALA A 282 42.46 -12.73 -38.99
N CYS A 283 42.74 -13.14 -37.76
CA CYS A 283 44.10 -13.29 -37.24
C CYS A 283 44.85 -14.50 -37.82
N THR A 284 44.15 -15.55 -38.22
CA THR A 284 44.74 -16.76 -38.82
C THR A 284 44.86 -16.69 -40.35
N GLY A 285 44.15 -15.75 -40.99
CA GLY A 285 44.19 -15.54 -42.45
C GLY A 285 45.38 -14.71 -42.96
N SER A 286 46.15 -14.06 -42.10
CA SER A 286 47.28 -13.20 -42.49
C SER A 286 48.62 -13.95 -42.47
N GLY A 287 48.73 -15.03 -43.25
CA GLY A 287 49.95 -15.83 -43.34
C GLY A 287 50.16 -16.47 -44.70
N LYS A 288 50.36 -15.67 -45.75
CA LYS A 288 51.04 -16.08 -46.99
C LYS A 288 51.75 -14.91 -47.70
N ASP A 289 53.07 -15.05 -47.73
CA ASP A 289 54.11 -14.52 -48.64
C ASP A 289 54.39 -13.01 -48.85
N ILE A 290 55.66 -12.66 -48.56
CA ILE A 290 56.72 -11.96 -49.36
C ILE A 290 57.78 -11.57 -48.31
N GLY A 291 59.07 -11.93 -48.32
CA GLY A 291 60.05 -11.98 -49.41
C GLY A 291 61.18 -10.98 -49.13
N SER A 292 62.31 -11.47 -48.60
CA SER A 292 63.71 -10.97 -48.64
C SER A 292 64.05 -9.46 -48.67
N CYS A 293 64.82 -8.96 -47.69
CA CYS A 293 66.12 -8.27 -47.93
C CYS A 293 66.97 -8.11 -46.65
N ASP A 294 68.29 -8.08 -46.87
CA ASP A 294 69.42 -8.30 -45.96
C ASP A 294 69.90 -7.13 -45.08
N ASN A 295 70.63 -7.53 -44.02
CA ASN A 295 71.77 -6.88 -43.32
C ASN A 295 71.58 -5.53 -42.59
N ARG A 296 71.77 -5.52 -41.26
CA ARG A 296 73.07 -5.31 -40.57
C ARG A 296 72.91 -5.17 -39.05
N GLU A 297 73.81 -5.86 -38.34
CA GLU A 297 74.08 -5.98 -36.90
C GLU A 297 73.88 -4.74 -36.00
N LYS A 298 73.32 -4.93 -34.78
CA LYS A 298 74.10 -5.03 -33.51
C LYS A 298 73.21 -5.09 -32.26
N ARG A 299 73.34 -6.20 -31.52
CA ARG A 299 73.42 -6.37 -30.04
C ARG A 299 72.90 -5.21 -29.16
N VAL A 300 71.94 -5.51 -28.26
CA VAL A 300 72.07 -5.44 -26.78
C VAL A 300 70.99 -6.35 -26.15
N THR A 301 71.41 -7.02 -25.09
CA THR A 301 70.84 -8.08 -24.23
C THR A 301 69.74 -7.66 -23.26
N SER A 302 68.81 -8.58 -22.97
CA SER A 302 68.39 -9.10 -21.63
C SER A 302 66.99 -9.74 -21.76
N GLU A 303 66.88 -11.07 -21.83
CA GLU A 303 66.53 -12.00 -20.73
C GLU A 303 65.08 -11.78 -20.21
N ILE A 304 64.17 -12.76 -20.12
CA ILE A 304 64.28 -14.13 -19.58
C ILE A 304 63.20 -15.03 -20.23
N SER A 305 63.55 -16.28 -20.57
CA SER A 305 62.62 -17.37 -20.94
C SER A 305 62.58 -18.45 -19.86
N GLU A 306 61.40 -19.05 -19.72
CA GLU A 306 61.07 -20.49 -19.50
C GLU A 306 61.90 -21.33 -18.51
N ASP A 307 61.20 -22.17 -17.73
CA ASP A 307 61.60 -23.58 -17.74
C ASP A 307 60.50 -24.56 -17.30
N GLU A 308 60.55 -25.73 -17.93
CA GLU A 308 59.73 -26.93 -17.75
C GLU A 308 60.55 -28.02 -17.03
N ARG A 309 59.92 -28.78 -16.12
CA ARG A 309 60.13 -30.23 -15.82
C ARG A 309 61.53 -30.81 -15.44
N VAL A 310 61.60 -31.40 -14.22
CA VAL A 310 61.84 -32.83 -13.85
C VAL A 310 62.70 -33.06 -12.57
N TYR A 311 62.13 -33.85 -11.63
CA TYR A 311 62.67 -34.71 -10.54
C TYR A 311 64.01 -34.43 -9.81
N THR A 312 63.99 -34.48 -8.47
CA THR A 312 64.58 -35.56 -7.64
C THR A 312 64.10 -35.45 -6.18
N GLY A 313 63.85 -36.59 -5.53
CA GLY A 313 63.39 -36.69 -4.14
C GLY A 313 64.49 -36.82 -3.09
N ILE A 314 64.12 -36.63 -1.82
CA ILE A 314 64.82 -37.13 -0.64
C ILE A 314 63.81 -37.80 0.30
N SER A 315 64.22 -38.99 0.75
CA SER A 315 63.61 -39.97 1.65
C SER A 315 63.22 -39.45 3.05
N GLY A 316 62.15 -40.02 3.63
CA GLY A 316 61.93 -40.01 5.08
C GLY A 316 60.51 -40.28 5.61
N LYS A 317 60.06 -41.55 5.52
CA LYS A 317 59.07 -42.27 6.37
C LYS A 317 57.67 -41.69 6.70
N ASP A 318 56.67 -42.47 6.27
CA ASP A 318 55.41 -42.85 6.93
C ASP A 318 54.49 -41.74 7.49
N THR A 319 53.39 -41.46 6.78
CA THR A 319 52.01 -41.92 7.10
C THR A 319 51.03 -41.18 6.16
N GLN A 320 50.24 -41.93 5.39
CA GLN A 320 49.14 -41.40 4.55
C GLN A 320 48.06 -40.74 5.42
N PHE A 321 47.55 -39.55 5.07
CA PHE A 321 46.13 -39.19 5.26
C PHE A 321 45.73 -37.94 4.42
N GLU A 322 44.74 -38.13 3.55
CA GLU A 322 43.86 -37.21 2.80
C GLU A 322 44.18 -35.69 2.72
N ASP A 323 44.70 -35.20 1.58
CA ASP A 323 44.83 -33.75 1.31
C ASP A 323 44.00 -33.22 0.12
N GLY A 324 43.38 -34.10 -0.68
CA GLY A 324 42.51 -33.69 -1.80
C GLY A 324 41.11 -33.20 -1.39
N LYS A 325 40.64 -33.54 -0.18
CA LYS A 325 39.35 -33.08 0.35
C LYS A 325 39.42 -31.70 1.00
N THR A 326 40.58 -31.34 1.55
CA THR A 326 40.80 -30.08 2.27
C THR A 326 40.75 -28.89 1.31
N GLU A 327 41.31 -29.02 0.10
CA GLU A 327 41.36 -27.95 -0.89
C GLU A 327 40.00 -27.72 -1.58
N ALA A 328 39.21 -28.77 -1.80
CA ALA A 328 37.83 -28.67 -2.27
C ALA A 328 36.91 -27.96 -1.25
N LEU A 329 37.08 -28.25 0.05
CA LEU A 329 36.34 -27.62 1.15
C LEU A 329 36.69 -26.13 1.31
N LEU A 330 37.95 -25.76 1.10
CA LEU A 330 38.40 -24.37 1.13
C LEU A 330 37.86 -23.57 -0.07
N GLN A 331 37.75 -24.18 -1.25
CA GLN A 331 37.17 -23.55 -2.43
C GLN A 331 35.64 -23.38 -2.30
N GLU A 332 34.94 -24.37 -1.74
CA GLU A 332 33.51 -24.29 -1.45
C GLU A 332 33.19 -23.22 -0.40
N SER A 333 34.04 -23.11 0.64
CA SER A 333 33.94 -22.06 1.66
C SER A 333 34.16 -20.65 1.10
N ARG A 334 35.11 -20.48 0.18
CA ARG A 334 35.35 -19.21 -0.54
C ARG A 334 34.16 -18.83 -1.44
N ASN A 335 33.58 -19.81 -2.14
CA ASN A 335 32.39 -19.60 -2.97
C ASN A 335 31.14 -19.27 -2.14
N ALA A 336 30.96 -19.91 -0.98
CA ALA A 336 29.88 -19.61 -0.04
C ALA A 336 30.00 -18.19 0.55
N ARG A 337 31.22 -17.74 0.91
CA ARG A 337 31.48 -16.36 1.33
C ARG A 337 31.13 -15.36 0.24
N ARG A 338 31.59 -15.57 -0.99
CA ARG A 338 31.29 -14.69 -2.14
C ARG A 338 29.79 -14.61 -2.43
N ASN A 339 29.08 -15.73 -2.37
CA ASN A 339 27.62 -15.78 -2.53
C ASN A 339 26.86 -15.08 -1.39
N SER A 340 27.33 -15.20 -0.14
CA SER A 340 26.74 -14.49 0.99
C SER A 340 26.89 -12.98 0.86
N GLU A 341 28.02 -12.52 0.33
CA GLU A 341 28.35 -11.11 0.17
C GLU A 341 27.55 -10.48 -0.99
N ILE A 342 27.33 -11.24 -2.07
CA ILE A 342 26.40 -10.89 -3.16
C ILE A 342 24.96 -10.80 -2.63
N LYS A 343 24.50 -11.78 -1.82
CA LYS A 343 23.17 -11.72 -1.19
C LYS A 343 23.03 -10.52 -0.24
N ARG A 344 24.11 -10.11 0.43
CA ARG A 344 24.14 -8.93 1.30
C ARG A 344 24.08 -7.62 0.51
N ARG A 345 24.74 -7.55 -0.65
CA ARG A 345 24.62 -6.42 -1.60
C ARG A 345 23.23 -6.35 -2.24
N ASN A 346 22.65 -7.48 -2.61
CA ASN A 346 21.30 -7.54 -3.18
C ASN A 346 20.24 -7.17 -2.14
N SER A 347 20.38 -7.60 -0.88
CA SER A 347 19.45 -7.20 0.19
C SER A 347 19.56 -5.73 0.58
N ALA A 348 20.76 -5.14 0.50
CA ALA A 348 20.95 -3.70 0.64
C ALA A 348 20.34 -2.94 -0.55
N SER A 349 20.42 -3.49 -1.76
CA SER A 349 19.77 -2.96 -2.96
C SER A 349 18.24 -3.03 -2.85
N ASP A 350 17.66 -4.14 -2.40
CA ASP A 350 16.22 -4.30 -2.21
C ASP A 350 15.67 -3.34 -1.15
N ASN A 351 16.37 -3.18 -0.02
CA ASN A 351 16.02 -2.20 1.01
C ASN A 351 16.14 -0.75 0.50
N ARG A 352 17.07 -0.49 -0.42
CA ARG A 352 17.18 0.79 -1.11
C ARG A 352 16.05 0.98 -2.10
N THR A 353 15.62 -0.06 -2.81
CA THR A 353 14.49 -0.02 -3.76
C THR A 353 13.17 0.24 -3.03
N VAL A 354 12.93 -0.40 -1.89
CA VAL A 354 11.72 -0.19 -1.07
C VAL A 354 11.70 1.21 -0.47
N ARG A 355 12.82 1.67 0.12
CA ARG A 355 12.92 3.07 0.60
C ARG A 355 12.81 4.07 -0.54
N ASN A 356 13.37 3.77 -1.71
CA ASN A 356 13.24 4.63 -2.88
C ASN A 356 11.81 4.61 -3.43
N ALA A 357 11.05 3.52 -3.29
CA ALA A 357 9.65 3.45 -3.68
C ALA A 357 8.77 4.25 -2.70
N GLU A 358 9.03 4.18 -1.40
CA GLU A 358 8.38 5.02 -0.38
C GLU A 358 8.69 6.50 -0.63
N VAL A 359 9.97 6.86 -0.83
CA VAL A 359 10.39 8.24 -1.11
C VAL A 359 9.85 8.72 -2.45
N LYS A 360 9.81 7.88 -3.49
CA LYS A 360 9.19 8.22 -4.79
C LYS A 360 7.69 8.40 -4.70
N SER A 361 7.00 7.60 -3.89
CA SER A 361 5.56 7.73 -3.65
C SER A 361 5.25 9.04 -2.90
N ILE A 362 6.02 9.34 -1.85
CA ILE A 362 5.90 10.59 -1.09
C ILE A 362 6.21 11.81 -1.96
N THR A 363 7.34 11.80 -2.69
CA THR A 363 7.73 12.91 -3.57
C THR A 363 6.80 13.10 -4.76
N SER A 364 6.26 12.02 -5.34
CA SER A 364 5.24 12.08 -6.40
C SER A 364 3.93 12.68 -5.87
N ALA A 365 3.50 12.29 -4.67
CA ALA A 365 2.33 12.88 -4.02
C ALA A 365 2.53 14.36 -3.69
N GLU A 366 3.72 14.77 -3.25
CA GLU A 366 4.09 16.17 -3.03
C GLU A 366 4.15 16.97 -4.33
N GLN A 367 4.71 16.42 -5.41
CA GLN A 367 4.73 17.05 -6.73
C GLN A 367 3.31 17.27 -7.28
N ARG A 368 2.42 16.27 -7.17
CA ARG A 368 1.01 16.41 -7.57
C ARG A 368 0.30 17.51 -6.77
N ARG A 369 0.59 17.64 -5.47
CA ARG A 369 0.04 18.73 -4.63
C ARG A 369 0.57 20.09 -5.07
N LEU A 370 1.87 20.20 -5.37
CA LEU A 370 2.49 21.45 -5.83
C LEU A 370 1.95 21.88 -7.21
N GLU A 371 1.77 20.95 -8.15
CA GLU A 371 1.18 21.23 -9.46
C GLU A 371 -0.29 21.64 -9.36
N LYS A 372 -1.05 20.98 -8.47
CA LYS A 372 -2.44 21.37 -8.19
C LYS A 372 -2.51 22.78 -7.62
N GLN A 373 -1.62 23.12 -6.68
CA GLN A 373 -1.54 24.47 -6.12
C GLN A 373 -1.17 25.51 -7.19
N LYS A 374 -0.17 25.24 -8.03
CA LYS A 374 0.19 26.12 -9.16
C LYS A 374 -0.97 26.36 -10.12
N ARG A 375 -1.76 25.32 -10.43
CA ARG A 375 -2.97 25.45 -11.26
C ARG A 375 -4.04 26.35 -10.62
N ILE A 376 -4.21 26.24 -9.30
CA ILE A 376 -5.14 27.09 -8.55
C ILE A 376 -4.66 28.55 -8.60
N ASP A 377 -3.39 28.80 -8.29
CA ASP A 377 -2.79 30.14 -8.28
C ASP A 377 -2.80 30.79 -9.68
N GLU A 378 -2.65 29.99 -10.74
CA GLU A 378 -2.76 30.43 -12.13
C GLU A 378 -4.21 30.78 -12.51
N GLN A 379 -5.18 29.97 -12.09
CA GLN A 379 -6.59 30.29 -12.27
C GLN A 379 -7.00 31.56 -11.52
N GLU A 380 -6.48 31.78 -10.31
CA GLU A 380 -6.73 33.01 -9.56
C GLU A 380 -6.09 34.22 -10.23
N ARG A 381 -4.85 34.12 -10.72
CA ARG A 381 -4.20 35.18 -11.50
C ARG A 381 -4.97 35.51 -12.78
N ALA A 382 -5.46 34.50 -13.51
CA ALA A 382 -6.29 34.71 -14.69
C ALA A 382 -7.63 35.39 -14.35
N ARG A 383 -8.26 35.02 -13.22
CA ARG A 383 -9.48 35.69 -12.73
C ARG A 383 -9.22 37.14 -12.33
N ALA A 384 -8.11 37.42 -11.66
CA ALA A 384 -7.70 38.77 -11.28
C ALA A 384 -7.39 39.64 -12.51
N ALA A 385 -6.68 39.10 -13.52
CA ALA A 385 -6.40 39.78 -14.78
C ALA A 385 -7.68 40.11 -15.55
N ARG A 386 -8.65 39.18 -15.61
CA ARG A 386 -9.98 39.43 -16.21
C ARG A 386 -10.74 40.55 -15.47
N LYS A 387 -10.72 40.56 -14.13
CA LYS A 387 -11.31 41.67 -13.35
C LYS A 387 -10.62 43.01 -13.62
N ARG A 388 -9.29 43.01 -13.82
CA ARG A 388 -8.51 44.22 -14.11
C ARG A 388 -8.75 44.75 -15.53
N ASN A 389 -8.85 43.88 -16.53
CA ASN A 389 -9.20 44.27 -17.90
C ASN A 389 -10.63 44.80 -18.00
N LYS A 390 -11.59 44.20 -17.28
CA LYS A 390 -12.97 44.71 -17.20
C LYS A 390 -13.09 46.09 -16.56
N ARG A 391 -12.10 46.49 -15.75
CA ARG A 391 -11.97 47.85 -15.18
C ARG A 391 -11.25 48.84 -16.10
N ARG A 392 -10.45 48.36 -17.07
CA ARG A 392 -9.77 49.20 -18.08
C ARG A 392 -10.60 49.40 -19.35
N SER A 393 -11.51 48.49 -19.67
CA SER A 393 -12.50 48.63 -20.74
C SER A 393 -13.82 49.20 -20.22
N GLY A 394 -13.75 50.26 -19.41
CA GLY A 394 -14.90 51.13 -19.18
C GLY A 394 -15.16 51.94 -20.46
N PRO A 395 -16.41 52.30 -20.77
CA PRO A 395 -16.74 52.98 -22.01
C PRO A 395 -15.95 54.30 -22.12
N GLU A 396 -15.21 54.46 -23.21
CA GLU A 396 -14.86 55.81 -23.68
C GLU A 396 -16.19 56.53 -23.94
N LEU A 397 -16.28 57.74 -23.37
CA LEU A 397 -17.43 58.64 -23.36
C LEU A 397 -17.94 58.97 -24.76
#